data_AF-A0A5R8P4B7-F1
#
_entry.id   AF-A0A5R8P4B7-F1
#
_cell.length_a   1.000
_cell.length_b   1.000
_cell.length_c   1.000
_cell.angle_alpha   90.00
_cell.angle_beta   90.00
_cell.angle_gamma   90.00
#
_symmetry.space_group_name_H-M   'P 1'
#
loop_
_entity.id
_entity.type
_entity.pdbx_description
1 polymer ?
#
loop_
_entity_poly.entity_id
_entity_poly.type
_entity_poly.pdbx_seq_one_letter_code
_entity_poly.pdbx_strand_id
1 'polypeptide(L)'
;MRRACDSSYAISISLVSAHTVANQTTSCDPDDLCIRRPQPVHNVARFNGMDRHATLVGAQLRAAREAAGVSLAAVAREIHYSKSALSYFETGERTPPPDAIAWYEKRFGGLKDPVAALADLGKADVERRTFLRAGYSTALSASVLLPGWIDPSPRTAGGAVRSIGRADVSAVREVMSLFSRMDQRMGGGHGRTAVVQYLTTEVVGYLNGTYTDNTVRNDMFSAAAELAYLVGWMAFDNNEHHVAQRYFSTATKLAAEADDAPLTGHVLRAMAHQAIDLGYPEEGLRLAEASVTGTRYRTASPRERALLKVVHAKALSAAHRPADAARALLTAEQDLAAASAQIPEPARVFFFSEASLAHETACALRDAGDLSGAAAQFELSVRKREATAFTRTHAVTLGYLGAVQADQGDLELACATWSSALTAMQGVQSGRTRNVARDIRNATAPHSNSTTAAINQIGDQAAQYLAAHAT
;
A
#
# COMPACT_ATOMS: atom_id res chain seq x y z
N MET A 1 -22.33 -6.78 -61.48
CA MET A 1 -21.15 -6.27 -62.23
C MET A 1 -21.38 -4.79 -62.47
N ARG A 2 -20.54 -3.88 -61.91
CA ARG A 2 -20.86 -2.43 -61.67
C ARG A 2 -21.98 -2.27 -60.59
N ARG A 3 -22.11 -1.22 -59.78
CA ARG A 3 -21.34 0.04 -59.44
C ARG A 3 -21.79 0.48 -58.00
N ALA A 4 -21.30 1.50 -57.27
CA ALA A 4 -20.29 2.55 -57.49
C ALA A 4 -19.48 2.94 -56.21
N CYS A 5 -19.88 4.02 -55.51
CA CYS A 5 -19.23 4.66 -54.33
C CYS A 5 -20.19 4.57 -53.10
N ASP A 6 -19.92 5.04 -51.87
CA ASP A 6 -19.16 6.23 -51.44
C ASP A 6 -18.53 6.17 -50.02
N SER A 7 -17.94 7.28 -49.57
CA SER A 7 -16.89 7.36 -48.53
C SER A 7 -17.26 8.06 -47.20
N SER A 8 -16.33 8.00 -46.23
CA SER A 8 -16.27 8.71 -44.92
C SER A 8 -17.00 8.02 -43.75
N TYR A 9 -16.62 8.22 -42.47
CA TYR A 9 -15.91 9.34 -41.85
C TYR A 9 -14.99 8.87 -40.71
N ALA A 10 -13.81 9.46 -40.56
CA ALA A 10 -12.90 9.23 -39.43
C ALA A 10 -12.11 10.52 -39.11
N ILE A 11 -12.02 10.90 -37.84
CA ILE A 11 -11.27 12.09 -37.39
C ILE A 11 -10.32 11.73 -36.26
N SER A 12 -9.04 12.01 -36.50
CA SER A 12 -8.00 12.16 -35.48
C SER A 12 -7.62 13.63 -35.40
N ILE A 13 -7.51 14.22 -34.20
CA ILE A 13 -6.96 15.56 -34.02
C ILE A 13 -5.88 15.50 -32.95
N SER A 14 -4.63 15.69 -33.37
CA SER A 14 -3.52 16.09 -32.50
C SER A 14 -3.47 17.62 -32.42
N LEU A 15 -3.10 18.16 -31.26
CA LEU A 15 -2.74 19.57 -31.13
C LEU A 15 -1.32 19.69 -30.55
N VAL A 16 -0.50 20.52 -31.21
CA VAL A 16 0.88 20.82 -30.85
C VAL A 16 0.97 22.28 -30.41
N SER A 17 1.87 22.57 -29.48
CA SER A 17 2.06 23.90 -28.89
C SER A 17 2.46 24.96 -29.93
N ALA A 18 2.05 26.21 -29.67
CA ALA A 18 2.65 27.40 -30.25
C ALA A 18 3.01 28.39 -29.13
N HIS A 19 4.26 28.86 -29.10
CA HIS A 19 4.64 30.03 -28.33
C HIS A 19 4.26 31.31 -29.08
N THR A 20 3.96 32.38 -28.35
CA THR A 20 4.06 33.74 -28.88
C THR A 20 4.64 34.63 -27.78
N VAL A 21 5.72 35.34 -28.12
CA VAL A 21 6.36 36.32 -27.25
C VAL A 21 5.90 37.71 -27.67
N ALA A 22 5.50 38.53 -26.69
CA ALA A 22 5.34 39.98 -26.84
C ALA A 22 6.12 40.65 -25.69
N ASN A 23 6.66 41.84 -25.93
CA ASN A 23 7.62 42.51 -25.05
C ASN A 23 7.40 44.03 -25.08
N GLN A 24 7.87 44.72 -24.03
CA GLN A 24 7.80 46.18 -23.83
C GLN A 24 6.37 46.69 -23.54
N THR A 25 6.15 47.80 -22.83
CA THR A 25 7.08 48.86 -22.38
C THR A 25 7.06 49.10 -20.87
N THR A 26 8.12 49.74 -20.36
CA THR A 26 8.17 50.35 -19.02
C THR A 26 7.58 51.76 -19.04
N SER A 27 6.84 52.13 -17.99
CA SER A 27 6.51 53.53 -17.68
C SER A 27 6.61 53.74 -16.17
N CYS A 28 7.30 54.80 -15.74
CA CYS A 28 7.35 55.25 -14.35
C CYS A 28 6.63 56.59 -14.25
N ASP A 29 5.92 56.82 -13.16
CA ASP A 29 5.37 58.13 -12.80
C ASP A 29 5.73 58.39 -11.32
N PRO A 30 6.39 59.50 -10.97
CA PRO A 30 6.77 59.82 -9.59
C PRO A 30 5.67 60.58 -8.84
N ASP A 31 5.87 60.73 -7.52
CA ASP A 31 5.06 61.47 -6.55
C ASP A 31 3.72 60.85 -6.11
N ASP A 32 3.76 60.08 -5.01
CA ASP A 32 2.83 60.37 -3.89
C ASP A 32 3.43 60.07 -2.50
N LEU A 33 2.95 60.85 -1.53
CA LEU A 33 3.54 61.27 -0.26
C LEU A 33 3.94 60.20 0.77
N CYS A 34 5.04 60.48 1.48
CA CYS A 34 5.52 59.72 2.63
C CYS A 34 4.56 59.75 3.85
N ILE A 35 4.02 58.60 4.25
CA ILE A 35 3.43 58.41 5.58
C ILE A 35 4.35 57.55 6.45
N ARG A 36 4.98 58.15 7.46
CA ARG A 36 5.82 57.44 8.44
C ARG A 36 4.97 56.51 9.30
N ARG A 37 5.28 55.21 9.32
CA ARG A 37 4.81 54.26 10.34
C ARG A 37 5.96 53.92 11.31
N PRO A 38 5.67 53.67 12.61
CA PRO A 38 6.71 53.56 13.64
C PRO A 38 7.50 52.25 13.57
N GLN A 39 8.77 52.31 13.98
CA GLN A 39 9.65 51.16 14.15
C GLN A 39 9.24 50.32 15.38
N PRO A 40 8.98 49.01 15.25
CA PRO A 40 8.83 48.12 16.40
C PRO A 40 10.21 47.74 16.95
N VAL A 41 10.53 48.19 18.17
CA VAL A 41 11.72 47.75 18.91
C VAL A 41 11.67 46.26 19.24
N HIS A 42 12.86 45.65 19.41
CA HIS A 42 13.03 44.20 19.55
C HIS A 42 12.17 43.56 20.64
N ASN A 43 11.60 42.40 20.32
CA ASN A 43 11.54 41.29 21.29
C ASN A 43 11.70 39.94 20.58
N VAL A 44 12.96 39.50 20.39
CA VAL A 44 13.28 38.18 19.82
C VAL A 44 13.15 37.12 20.92
N ALA A 45 11.90 36.82 21.28
CA ALA A 45 11.58 35.70 22.17
C ALA A 45 11.96 34.37 21.47
N ARG A 46 12.78 33.55 22.13
CA ARG A 46 13.22 32.26 21.59
C ARG A 46 12.05 31.29 21.46
N PHE A 47 11.62 31.00 20.24
CA PHE A 47 10.93 29.75 19.95
C PHE A 47 11.95 28.61 20.03
N ASN A 48 12.12 28.04 21.22
CA ASN A 48 12.78 26.75 21.38
C ASN A 48 12.02 25.70 20.55
N GLY A 49 12.74 24.82 19.86
CA GLY A 49 12.12 23.72 19.13
C GLY A 49 11.34 22.82 20.08
N MET A 50 10.06 22.60 19.79
CA MET A 50 9.25 21.62 20.50
C MET A 50 9.83 20.22 20.28
N ASP A 51 9.75 19.37 21.30
CA ASP A 51 10.08 17.96 21.18
C ASP A 51 9.11 17.29 20.18
N ARG A 52 9.65 16.82 19.06
CA ARG A 52 8.88 16.14 18.01
C ARG A 52 8.27 14.83 18.53
N HIS A 53 8.96 14.14 19.44
CA HIS A 53 8.47 12.91 20.05
C HIS A 53 7.28 13.20 20.97
N ALA A 54 7.38 14.21 21.86
CA ALA A 54 6.25 14.71 22.63
C ALA A 54 5.04 15.06 21.76
N THR A 55 5.26 15.71 20.62
CA THR A 55 4.20 16.11 19.70
C THR A 55 3.48 14.91 19.07
N LEU A 56 4.23 13.89 18.60
CA LEU A 56 3.63 12.70 18.01
C LEU A 56 2.92 11.83 19.06
N VAL A 57 3.54 11.59 20.21
CA VAL A 57 2.93 10.80 21.31
C VAL A 57 1.69 11.53 21.84
N GLY A 58 1.73 12.85 21.99
CA GLY A 58 0.58 13.68 22.36
C GLY A 58 -0.61 13.54 21.41
N ALA A 59 -0.35 13.62 20.10
CA ALA A 59 -1.37 13.40 19.08
C ALA A 59 -1.95 11.96 19.14
N GLN A 60 -1.13 10.95 19.43
CA GLN A 60 -1.59 9.57 19.62
C GLN A 60 -2.43 9.40 20.91
N LEU A 61 -2.07 10.06 22.01
CA LEU A 61 -2.84 10.05 23.27
C LEU A 61 -4.25 10.60 23.02
N ARG A 62 -4.31 11.75 22.35
CA ARG A 62 -5.55 12.40 21.93
C ARG A 62 -6.40 11.50 21.03
N ALA A 63 -5.81 10.97 19.96
CA ALA A 63 -6.53 10.15 18.99
C ALA A 63 -7.10 8.87 19.61
N ALA A 64 -6.35 8.19 20.48
CA ALA A 64 -6.82 6.99 21.19
C ALA A 64 -7.99 7.30 22.14
N ARG A 65 -7.90 8.41 22.88
CA ARG A 65 -8.97 8.89 23.77
C ARG A 65 -10.24 9.29 22.99
N GLU A 66 -10.08 9.98 21.86
CA GLU A 66 -11.19 10.49 21.05
C GLU A 66 -11.89 9.39 20.25
N ALA A 67 -11.14 8.41 19.72
CA ALA A 67 -11.71 7.20 19.14
C ALA A 67 -12.55 6.38 20.15
N ALA A 68 -12.19 6.42 21.43
CA ALA A 68 -12.97 5.82 22.52
C ALA A 68 -14.16 6.69 23.00
N GLY A 69 -14.39 7.87 22.42
CA GLY A 69 -15.46 8.80 22.82
C GLY A 69 -15.25 9.45 24.20
N VAL A 70 -14.06 9.37 24.78
CA VAL A 70 -13.79 9.81 26.16
C VAL A 70 -13.28 11.25 26.19
N SER A 71 -13.73 12.04 27.16
CA SER A 71 -13.25 13.42 27.33
C SER A 71 -11.99 13.51 28.20
N LEU A 72 -11.15 14.52 27.97
CA LEU A 72 -10.00 14.85 28.82
C LEU A 72 -10.38 15.01 30.32
N ALA A 73 -11.61 15.42 30.61
CA ALA A 73 -12.15 15.54 31.97
C ALA A 73 -12.69 14.22 32.57
N ALA A 74 -12.92 13.20 31.75
CA ALA A 74 -13.12 11.84 32.24
C ALA A 74 -11.77 11.20 32.59
N VAL A 75 -10.76 11.30 31.71
CA VAL A 75 -9.41 10.79 31.98
C VAL A 75 -8.83 11.38 33.26
N ALA A 76 -8.93 12.70 33.46
CA ALA A 76 -8.47 13.39 34.67
C ALA A 76 -9.19 13.00 35.99
N ARG A 77 -10.15 12.08 35.95
CA ARG A 77 -10.78 11.45 37.14
C ARG A 77 -10.35 10.00 37.35
N GLU A 78 -9.72 9.38 36.36
CA GLU A 78 -9.28 7.98 36.38
C GLU A 78 -7.74 7.84 36.48
N ILE A 79 -6.99 8.95 36.38
CA ILE A 79 -5.52 9.03 36.51
C ILE A 79 -5.13 10.22 37.41
N HIS A 80 -3.95 10.19 38.04
CA HIS A 80 -3.46 11.24 38.96
C HIS A 80 -3.00 12.56 38.29
N TYR A 81 -3.11 12.66 36.97
CA TYR A 81 -2.78 13.89 36.22
C TYR A 81 -4.01 14.79 36.03
N SER A 82 -3.84 16.07 36.32
CA SER A 82 -4.89 17.07 36.11
C SER A 82 -5.23 17.24 34.63
N LYS A 83 -6.46 17.68 34.32
CA LYS A 83 -6.92 17.96 32.95
C LYS A 83 -5.93 18.86 32.19
N SER A 84 -5.31 19.84 32.86
CA SER A 84 -4.33 20.73 32.24
C SER A 84 -3.01 20.04 31.94
N ALA A 85 -2.52 19.16 32.83
CA ALA A 85 -1.32 18.36 32.57
C ALA A 85 -1.54 17.41 31.39
N LEU A 86 -2.67 16.69 31.37
CA LEU A 86 -3.07 15.84 30.25
C LEU A 86 -3.26 16.64 28.95
N SER A 87 -3.76 17.88 29.02
CA SER A 87 -3.85 18.76 27.86
C SER A 87 -2.46 19.08 27.28
N TYR A 88 -1.48 19.43 28.12
CA TYR A 88 -0.10 19.69 27.68
C TYR A 88 0.58 18.45 27.09
N PHE A 89 0.25 17.26 27.59
CA PHE A 89 0.70 16.00 27.02
C PHE A 89 0.07 15.79 25.63
N GLU A 90 -1.26 15.96 25.50
CA GLU A 90 -1.97 15.76 24.24
C GLU A 90 -1.72 16.85 23.17
N THR A 91 -1.24 18.04 23.54
CA THR A 91 -0.81 19.08 22.58
C THR A 91 0.66 18.97 22.16
N GLY A 92 1.47 18.14 22.83
CA GLY A 92 2.93 18.09 22.62
C GLY A 92 3.71 19.22 23.27
N GLU A 93 3.05 20.08 24.06
CA GLU A 93 3.71 21.15 24.84
C GLU A 93 4.60 20.59 25.97
N ARG A 94 4.37 19.33 26.39
CA ARG A 94 5.22 18.59 27.33
C ARG A 94 5.29 17.12 26.92
N THR A 95 6.49 16.54 26.96
CA THR A 95 6.68 15.09 26.78
C THR A 95 5.86 14.32 27.82
N PRO A 96 4.95 13.41 27.42
CA PRO A 96 4.14 12.65 28.37
C PRO A 96 5.01 11.69 29.20
N PRO A 97 4.81 11.57 30.52
CA PRO A 97 5.59 10.65 31.34
C PRO A 97 5.16 9.19 31.09
N PRO A 98 6.06 8.20 31.30
CA PRO A 98 5.82 6.80 30.89
C PRO A 98 4.60 6.14 31.54
N ASP A 99 4.24 6.54 32.76
CA ASP A 99 3.06 6.06 33.48
C ASP A 99 1.75 6.59 32.88
N ALA A 100 1.73 7.85 32.41
CA ALA A 100 0.60 8.40 31.65
C ALA A 100 0.43 7.68 30.30
N ILE A 101 1.53 7.37 29.60
CA ILE A 101 1.50 6.60 28.34
C ILE A 101 0.96 5.19 28.61
N ALA A 102 1.54 4.46 29.56
CA ALA A 102 1.14 3.10 29.91
C ALA A 102 -0.32 3.03 30.41
N TRP A 103 -0.81 4.08 31.09
CA TRP A 103 -2.22 4.17 31.46
C TRP A 103 -3.13 4.32 30.24
N TYR A 104 -2.83 5.24 29.30
CA TYR A 104 -3.61 5.37 28.06
C TYR A 104 -3.52 4.11 27.19
N GLU A 105 -2.37 3.43 27.12
CA GLU A 105 -2.24 2.11 26.47
C GLU A 105 -3.18 1.08 27.08
N LYS A 106 -3.14 0.93 28.41
CA LYS A 106 -3.98 -0.01 29.15
C LYS A 106 -5.48 0.32 29.05
N ARG A 107 -5.83 1.61 28.95
CA ARG A 107 -7.21 2.10 28.96
C ARG A 107 -7.88 2.11 27.58
N PHE A 108 -7.13 2.43 26.53
CA PHE A 108 -7.64 2.67 25.18
C PHE A 108 -7.05 1.75 24.11
N GLY A 109 -5.93 1.07 24.37
CA GLY A 109 -5.34 0.09 23.45
C GLY A 109 -4.77 0.71 22.16
N GLY A 110 -3.90 1.74 22.28
CA GLY A 110 -3.42 2.49 21.10
C GLY A 110 -1.92 2.79 21.01
N LEU A 111 -1.24 3.12 22.10
CA LEU A 111 0.07 3.79 22.07
C LEU A 111 1.30 2.89 22.09
N LYS A 112 1.18 1.61 21.70
CA LYS A 112 2.38 0.81 21.44
C LYS A 112 3.27 1.56 20.47
N ASP A 113 4.48 1.89 20.94
CA ASP A 113 5.58 2.42 20.14
C ASP A 113 5.67 1.60 18.84
N PRO A 114 5.70 2.26 17.67
CA PRO A 114 5.76 1.54 16.40
C PRO A 114 6.96 0.58 16.30
N VAL A 115 8.08 0.84 17.00
CA VAL A 115 9.25 -0.05 16.98
C VAL A 115 9.02 -1.30 17.83
N ALA A 116 8.51 -1.17 19.05
CA ALA A 116 8.10 -2.28 19.91
C ALA A 116 6.96 -3.09 19.28
N ALA A 117 5.97 -2.43 18.66
CA ALA A 117 4.89 -3.09 17.93
C ALA A 117 5.42 -3.92 16.74
N LEU A 118 6.40 -3.38 16.00
CA LEU A 118 7.06 -4.07 14.90
C LEU A 118 7.82 -5.33 15.40
N ALA A 119 8.54 -5.20 16.51
CA ALA A 119 9.29 -6.30 17.12
C ALA A 119 8.39 -7.42 17.66
N ASP A 120 7.27 -7.07 18.32
CA ASP A 120 6.28 -8.03 18.82
C ASP A 120 5.60 -8.80 17.68
N LEU A 121 5.21 -8.10 16.61
CA LEU A 121 4.60 -8.72 15.43
C LEU A 121 5.58 -9.67 14.75
N GLY A 122 6.83 -9.25 14.57
CA GLY A 122 7.85 -10.05 13.89
C GLY A 122 8.16 -11.37 14.60
N LYS A 123 8.31 -11.34 15.93
CA LYS A 123 8.50 -12.56 16.76
C LYS A 123 7.33 -13.52 16.63
N ALA A 124 6.10 -13.05 16.89
CA ALA A 124 4.91 -13.90 16.88
C ALA A 124 4.63 -14.53 15.51
N ASP A 125 5.01 -13.85 14.42
CA ASP A 125 4.86 -14.32 13.04
C ASP A 125 5.92 -15.36 12.65
N VAL A 126 7.18 -15.18 13.09
CA VAL A 126 8.24 -16.19 12.95
C VAL A 126 7.92 -17.45 13.77
N GLU A 127 7.48 -17.30 15.02
CA GLU A 127 7.07 -18.40 15.90
C GLU A 127 5.90 -19.17 15.28
N ARG A 128 4.84 -18.47 14.85
CA ARG A 128 3.67 -19.09 14.21
C ARG A 128 4.02 -19.80 12.90
N ARG A 129 4.86 -19.22 12.04
CA ARG A 129 5.28 -19.88 10.78
C ARG A 129 6.21 -21.07 11.04
N THR A 130 7.02 -21.03 12.09
CA THR A 130 7.84 -22.17 12.53
C THR A 130 6.96 -23.31 13.02
N PHE A 131 5.98 -23.02 13.88
CA PHE A 131 5.02 -24.00 14.39
C PHE A 131 4.19 -24.64 13.26
N LEU A 132 3.60 -23.83 12.37
CA LEU A 132 2.81 -24.32 11.24
C LEU A 132 3.64 -25.13 10.22
N ARG A 133 4.95 -24.93 10.15
CA ARG A 133 5.86 -25.69 9.28
C ARG A 133 6.56 -26.87 9.98
N ALA A 134 6.32 -27.09 11.27
CA ALA A 134 6.97 -28.17 12.03
C ALA A 134 6.67 -29.60 11.51
N GLY A 135 5.64 -29.76 10.68
CA GLY A 135 5.37 -31.03 9.97
C GLY A 135 6.22 -31.29 8.72
N TYR A 136 6.95 -30.28 8.20
CA TYR A 136 7.74 -30.40 6.96
C TYR A 136 9.14 -29.80 7.13
N SER A 137 10.15 -30.67 7.20
CA SER A 137 11.57 -30.30 7.34
C SER A 137 12.13 -29.58 6.10
N THR A 138 11.81 -28.30 5.96
CA THR A 138 12.45 -27.36 5.03
C THR A 138 13.04 -26.19 5.82
N ALA A 139 14.11 -26.49 6.55
CA ALA A 139 14.93 -25.51 7.27
C ALA A 139 15.78 -24.66 6.30
N LEU A 140 15.12 -23.98 5.35
CA LEU A 140 15.68 -22.83 4.65
C LEU A 140 15.75 -21.67 5.64
N SER A 141 16.86 -21.60 6.37
CA SER A 141 17.23 -20.43 7.15
C SER A 141 17.21 -19.19 6.25
N ALA A 142 16.72 -18.05 6.77
CA ALA A 142 16.56 -16.83 5.99
C ALA A 142 17.85 -16.40 5.26
N SER A 143 19.00 -16.73 5.84
CA SER A 143 20.35 -16.58 5.28
C SER A 143 20.55 -17.14 3.86
N VAL A 144 19.73 -18.11 3.42
CA VAL A 144 19.78 -18.67 2.05
C VAL A 144 19.02 -17.79 1.04
N LEU A 145 18.10 -16.94 1.50
CA LEU A 145 17.32 -16.02 0.66
C LEU A 145 17.83 -14.56 0.73
N LEU A 146 18.70 -14.25 1.69
CA LEU A 146 19.40 -12.97 1.76
C LEU A 146 20.66 -13.02 0.87
N PRO A 147 20.92 -12.01 0.01
CA PRO A 147 22.17 -11.92 -0.73
C PRO A 147 23.39 -11.94 0.20
N GLY A 148 24.46 -12.68 -0.16
CA GLY A 148 25.62 -12.95 0.71
C GLY A 148 26.51 -11.76 1.11
N TRP A 149 26.12 -10.52 0.78
CA TRP A 149 26.70 -9.28 1.33
C TRP A 149 25.88 -8.71 2.50
N ILE A 150 24.65 -9.20 2.68
CA ILE A 150 23.87 -9.08 3.91
C ILE A 150 24.30 -10.23 4.84
N ASP A 151 25.49 -10.11 5.42
CA ASP A 151 25.99 -11.06 6.41
C ASP A 151 25.17 -10.93 7.71
N PRO A 152 24.37 -11.95 8.13
CA PRO A 152 23.65 -11.96 9.40
C PRO A 152 24.59 -12.35 10.55
N SER A 153 25.81 -11.81 10.54
CA SER A 153 26.79 -11.97 11.62
C SER A 153 26.14 -11.55 12.94
N PRO A 154 26.11 -12.41 13.98
CA PRO A 154 25.59 -12.05 15.29
C PRO A 154 26.57 -11.10 15.98
N ARG A 155 26.57 -9.83 15.55
CA ARG A 155 27.34 -8.75 16.17
C ARG A 155 26.90 -8.63 17.61
N THR A 156 27.83 -8.92 18.51
CA THR A 156 27.56 -9.16 19.92
C THR A 156 26.90 -7.96 20.58
N ALA A 157 26.00 -8.23 21.53
CA ALA A 157 25.32 -7.22 22.33
C ALA A 157 26.26 -6.60 23.39
N GLY A 158 27.40 -6.05 22.95
CA GLY A 158 28.15 -5.07 23.72
C GLY A 158 27.38 -3.76 23.75
N GLY A 159 27.26 -3.12 24.91
CA GLY A 159 26.37 -1.96 25.16
C GLY A 159 26.75 -0.64 24.48
N ALA A 160 27.40 -0.66 23.32
CA ALA A 160 27.60 0.52 22.49
C ALA A 160 26.39 0.72 21.57
N VAL A 161 25.79 1.92 21.59
CA VAL A 161 24.63 2.24 20.76
C VAL A 161 25.05 2.25 19.28
N ARG A 162 24.34 1.50 18.42
CA ARG A 162 24.65 1.36 16.99
C ARG A 162 24.44 2.71 16.30
N SER A 163 25.51 3.30 15.77
CA SER A 163 25.45 4.51 14.95
C SER A 163 25.00 4.15 13.53
N ILE A 164 23.94 4.79 13.05
CA ILE A 164 23.22 4.47 11.82
C ILE A 164 23.47 5.55 10.77
N GLY A 165 23.91 5.14 9.57
CA GLY A 165 24.20 6.02 8.45
C GLY A 165 23.34 5.75 7.21
N ARG A 166 23.65 6.46 6.13
CA ARG A 166 22.96 6.31 4.84
C ARG A 166 23.17 4.93 4.19
N ALA A 167 24.24 4.23 4.54
CA ALA A 167 24.50 2.87 4.07
C ALA A 167 23.51 1.85 4.65
N ASP A 168 23.18 1.95 5.94
CA ASP A 168 22.18 1.08 6.58
C ASP A 168 20.79 1.29 5.95
N VAL A 169 20.42 2.55 5.67
CA VAL A 169 19.18 2.90 4.94
C VAL A 169 19.13 2.24 3.56
N SER A 170 20.22 2.34 2.78
CA SER A 170 20.31 1.72 1.45
C SER A 170 20.09 0.21 1.52
N ALA A 171 20.76 -0.48 2.46
CA ALA A 171 20.62 -1.92 2.62
C ALA A 171 19.16 -2.35 2.90
N VAL A 172 18.42 -1.61 3.74
CA VAL A 172 16.99 -1.89 3.99
C VAL A 172 16.15 -1.66 2.73
N ARG A 173 16.42 -0.60 1.96
CA ARG A 173 15.73 -0.30 0.68
C ARG A 173 16.04 -1.34 -0.40
N GLU A 174 17.25 -1.89 -0.42
CA GLU A 174 17.68 -2.94 -1.34
C GLU A 174 17.02 -4.28 -1.01
N VAL A 175 16.91 -4.64 0.29
CA VAL A 175 16.10 -5.78 0.76
C VAL A 175 14.64 -5.62 0.34
N MET A 176 14.02 -4.48 0.62
CA MET A 176 12.63 -4.21 0.21
C MET A 176 12.46 -4.37 -1.31
N SER A 177 13.39 -3.83 -2.09
CA SER A 177 13.38 -3.91 -3.56
C SER A 177 13.60 -5.34 -4.09
N LEU A 178 14.35 -6.19 -3.39
CA LEU A 178 14.51 -7.60 -3.74
C LEU A 178 13.22 -8.38 -3.47
N PHE A 179 12.71 -8.32 -2.24
CA PHE A 179 11.54 -9.12 -1.84
C PHE A 179 10.24 -8.66 -2.51
N SER A 180 10.09 -7.37 -2.84
CA SER A 180 8.95 -6.87 -3.62
C SER A 180 8.92 -7.41 -5.05
N ARG A 181 10.08 -7.54 -5.71
CA ARG A 181 10.18 -8.21 -7.02
C ARG A 181 9.89 -9.71 -6.91
N MET A 182 10.26 -10.34 -5.79
CA MET A 182 9.96 -11.74 -5.54
C MET A 182 8.45 -12.00 -5.29
N ASP A 183 7.77 -11.14 -4.54
CA ASP A 183 6.32 -11.20 -4.29
C ASP A 183 5.47 -11.06 -5.57
N GLN A 184 5.86 -10.14 -6.47
CA GLN A 184 5.17 -9.95 -7.76
C GLN A 184 5.27 -11.18 -8.69
N ARG A 185 6.38 -11.94 -8.59
CA ARG A 185 6.58 -13.16 -9.37
C ARG A 185 5.98 -14.40 -8.69
N MET A 186 6.29 -14.63 -7.41
CA MET A 186 6.08 -15.92 -6.72
C MET A 186 5.02 -15.89 -5.60
N GLY A 187 4.45 -14.71 -5.29
CA GLY A 187 3.39 -14.56 -4.29
C GLY A 187 3.88 -14.44 -2.83
N GLY A 188 3.01 -13.89 -1.99
CA GLY A 188 3.31 -13.48 -0.62
C GLY A 188 3.54 -14.63 0.37
N GLY A 189 3.22 -15.87 0.00
CA GLY A 189 3.61 -17.06 0.77
C GLY A 189 5.12 -17.31 0.73
N HIS A 190 5.79 -16.91 -0.35
CA HIS A 190 7.21 -17.13 -0.59
C HIS A 190 8.06 -16.03 0.05
N GLY A 191 9.18 -16.40 0.69
CA GLY A 191 10.15 -15.44 1.26
C GLY A 191 9.70 -14.62 2.48
N ARG A 192 8.40 -14.53 2.79
CA ARG A 192 7.83 -13.71 3.89
C ARG A 192 8.57 -13.87 5.22
N THR A 193 8.92 -15.10 5.59
CA THR A 193 9.69 -15.42 6.81
C THR A 193 11.06 -14.73 6.86
N ALA A 194 11.77 -14.61 5.72
CA ALA A 194 13.09 -13.98 5.67
C ALA A 194 12.99 -12.45 5.79
N VAL A 195 11.95 -11.83 5.20
CA VAL A 195 11.65 -10.40 5.40
C VAL A 195 11.39 -10.11 6.87
N VAL A 196 10.52 -10.91 7.50
CA VAL A 196 10.17 -10.75 8.92
C VAL A 196 11.39 -10.98 9.83
N GLN A 197 12.24 -11.97 9.52
CA GLN A 197 13.46 -12.19 10.29
C GLN A 197 14.41 -10.98 10.21
N TYR A 198 14.75 -10.51 9.01
CA TYR A 198 15.62 -9.32 8.83
C TYR A 198 15.03 -8.06 9.49
N LEU A 199 13.72 -7.87 9.37
CA LEU A 199 12.96 -6.80 10.03
C LEU A 199 13.08 -6.88 11.56
N THR A 200 13.03 -8.09 12.13
CA THR A 200 13.08 -8.31 13.59
C THR A 200 14.50 -8.28 14.16
N THR A 201 15.51 -8.74 13.42
CA THR A 201 16.90 -8.82 13.90
C THR A 201 17.71 -7.56 13.61
N GLU A 202 17.63 -7.03 12.39
CA GLU A 202 18.40 -5.84 11.99
C GLU A 202 17.57 -4.56 12.10
N VAL A 203 16.36 -4.51 11.53
CA VAL A 203 15.64 -3.23 11.38
C VAL A 203 15.12 -2.69 12.72
N VAL A 204 14.63 -3.54 13.62
CA VAL A 204 14.36 -3.13 15.01
C VAL A 204 15.63 -2.61 15.71
N GLY A 205 16.81 -3.15 15.39
CA GLY A 205 18.10 -2.63 15.87
C GLY A 205 18.44 -1.26 15.27
N TYR A 206 18.20 -1.04 13.97
CA TYR A 206 18.37 0.25 13.30
C TYR A 206 17.41 1.33 13.83
N LEU A 207 16.19 0.96 14.23
CA LEU A 207 15.19 1.88 14.78
C LEU A 207 15.47 2.30 16.23
N ASN A 208 16.30 1.55 16.95
CA ASN A 208 16.78 1.87 18.31
C ASN A 208 18.22 2.43 18.35
N GLY A 209 18.80 2.73 17.19
CA GLY A 209 20.16 3.26 17.07
C GLY A 209 20.27 4.79 17.28
N THR A 210 21.50 5.29 17.29
CA THR A 210 21.79 6.72 17.13
C THR A 210 21.98 7.05 15.66
N TYR A 211 21.51 8.22 15.20
CA TYR A 211 21.59 8.62 13.79
C TYR A 211 22.64 9.71 13.58
N THR A 212 23.30 9.72 12.42
CA THR A 212 24.22 10.80 12.05
C THR A 212 23.52 12.15 11.88
N ASP A 213 22.27 12.14 11.40
CA ASP A 213 21.42 13.32 11.25
C ASP A 213 19.93 12.92 11.23
N ASN A 214 19.03 13.90 11.42
CA ASN A 214 17.57 13.66 11.44
C ASN A 214 17.03 13.19 10.08
N THR A 215 17.69 13.49 8.96
CA THR A 215 17.27 12.98 7.65
C THR A 215 17.53 11.49 7.57
N VAL A 216 18.68 10.99 8.04
CA VAL A 216 18.98 9.54 8.13
C VAL A 216 18.00 8.82 9.06
N ARG A 217 17.59 9.45 10.17
CA ARG A 217 16.51 8.91 11.01
C ARG A 217 15.22 8.74 10.21
N ASN A 218 14.72 9.79 9.59
CA ASN A 218 13.45 9.74 8.84
C ASN A 218 13.55 8.78 7.64
N ASP A 219 14.67 8.80 6.90
CA ASP A 219 14.99 7.84 5.83
C ASP A 219 14.88 6.37 6.30
N MET A 220 15.40 6.06 7.50
CA MET A 220 15.34 4.73 8.11
C MET A 220 13.93 4.35 8.57
N PHE A 221 13.19 5.29 9.19
CA PHE A 221 11.79 5.04 9.58
C PHE A 221 10.88 4.85 8.35
N SER A 222 11.08 5.57 7.25
CA SER A 222 10.43 5.29 5.96
C SER A 222 10.81 3.93 5.39
N ALA A 223 12.10 3.56 5.41
CA ALA A 223 12.54 2.25 4.91
C ALA A 223 11.95 1.09 5.74
N ALA A 224 11.86 1.24 7.07
CA ALA A 224 11.18 0.30 7.94
C ALA A 224 9.67 0.24 7.71
N ALA A 225 9.03 1.40 7.46
CA ALA A 225 7.61 1.48 7.11
C ALA A 225 7.31 0.78 5.77
N GLU A 226 8.15 0.95 4.74
CA GLU A 226 8.05 0.24 3.46
C GLU A 226 8.23 -1.27 3.63
N LEU A 227 9.17 -1.71 4.49
CA LEU A 227 9.39 -3.12 4.76
C LEU A 227 8.23 -3.75 5.56
N ALA A 228 7.69 -3.04 6.56
CA ALA A 228 6.50 -3.45 7.30
C ALA A 228 5.26 -3.51 6.37
N TYR A 229 5.11 -2.53 5.48
CA TYR A 229 4.10 -2.55 4.41
C TYR A 229 4.24 -3.79 3.52
N LEU A 230 5.46 -4.12 3.10
CA LEU A 230 5.71 -5.30 2.26
C LEU A 230 5.30 -6.59 2.97
N VAL A 231 5.66 -6.78 4.25
CA VAL A 231 5.19 -7.95 5.02
C VAL A 231 3.67 -7.98 5.11
N GLY A 232 3.02 -6.82 5.32
CA GLY A 232 1.57 -6.70 5.31
C GLY A 232 0.94 -7.08 3.97
N TRP A 233 1.54 -6.66 2.86
CA TRP A 233 1.10 -6.98 1.50
C TRP A 233 1.26 -8.47 1.17
N MET A 234 2.38 -9.08 1.57
CA MET A 234 2.64 -10.51 1.43
C MET A 234 1.68 -11.35 2.27
N ALA A 235 1.34 -10.88 3.48
CA ALA A 235 0.31 -11.49 4.32
C ALA A 235 -1.08 -11.36 3.68
N PHE A 236 -1.42 -10.19 3.12
CA PHE A 236 -2.69 -9.96 2.42
C PHE A 236 -2.84 -10.87 1.19
N ASP A 237 -1.81 -10.98 0.35
CA ASP A 237 -1.83 -11.91 -0.79
C ASP A 237 -2.02 -13.37 -0.36
N ASN A 238 -1.50 -13.78 0.81
CA ASN A 238 -1.68 -15.12 1.35
C ASN A 238 -3.00 -15.31 2.13
N ASN A 239 -3.94 -14.36 2.06
CA ASN A 239 -5.20 -14.28 2.82
C ASN A 239 -5.02 -14.25 4.36
N GLU A 240 -3.84 -13.89 4.86
CA GLU A 240 -3.55 -13.73 6.29
C GLU A 240 -4.02 -12.34 6.78
N HIS A 241 -5.29 -11.99 6.53
CA HIS A 241 -5.83 -10.61 6.63
C HIS A 241 -5.59 -9.92 8.00
N HIS A 242 -5.68 -10.66 9.11
CA HIS A 242 -5.42 -10.14 10.46
C HIS A 242 -3.92 -9.88 10.72
N VAL A 243 -3.02 -10.60 10.05
CA VAL A 243 -1.58 -10.32 10.08
C VAL A 243 -1.33 -9.06 9.25
N ALA A 244 -1.89 -8.99 8.03
CA ALA A 244 -1.77 -7.86 7.13
C ALA A 244 -2.20 -6.53 7.77
N GLN A 245 -3.39 -6.49 8.38
CA GLN A 245 -3.93 -5.27 9.00
C GLN A 245 -3.02 -4.72 10.13
N ARG A 246 -2.40 -5.60 10.93
CA ARG A 246 -1.49 -5.20 12.01
C ARG A 246 -0.18 -4.64 11.47
N TYR A 247 0.37 -5.24 10.42
CA TYR A 247 1.56 -4.70 9.73
C TYR A 247 1.26 -3.38 9.01
N PHE A 248 0.12 -3.24 8.32
CA PHE A 248 -0.29 -1.97 7.71
C PHE A 248 -0.50 -0.87 8.77
N SER A 249 -1.09 -1.19 9.92
CA SER A 249 -1.25 -0.23 11.02
C SER A 249 0.10 0.21 11.59
N THR A 250 1.06 -0.71 11.73
CA THR A 250 2.43 -0.40 12.19
C THR A 250 3.21 0.41 11.14
N ALA A 251 3.12 0.04 9.86
CA ALA A 251 3.71 0.80 8.75
C ALA A 251 3.15 2.24 8.67
N THR A 252 1.84 2.41 8.88
CA THR A 252 1.18 3.73 8.96
C THR A 252 1.77 4.59 10.08
N LYS A 253 2.03 4.01 11.26
CA LYS A 253 2.69 4.71 12.38
C LYS A 253 4.16 5.05 12.08
N LEU A 254 4.93 4.12 11.52
CA LEU A 254 6.33 4.33 11.16
C LEU A 254 6.48 5.43 10.09
N ALA A 255 5.60 5.46 9.07
CA ALA A 255 5.58 6.49 8.05
C ALA A 255 5.22 7.88 8.62
N ALA A 256 4.32 7.95 9.62
CA ALA A 256 4.01 9.19 10.32
C ALA A 256 5.18 9.70 11.19
N GLU A 257 5.93 8.79 11.83
CA GLU A 257 7.18 9.12 12.57
C GLU A 257 8.32 9.55 11.63
N ALA A 258 8.30 9.12 10.36
CA ALA A 258 9.21 9.57 9.30
C ALA A 258 8.81 10.90 8.63
N ASP A 259 7.61 11.44 8.91
CA ASP A 259 6.98 12.55 8.16
C ASP A 259 6.74 12.23 6.65
N ASP A 260 6.64 10.93 6.30
CA ASP A 260 6.44 10.46 4.92
C ASP A 260 4.95 10.36 4.59
N ALA A 261 4.35 11.52 4.33
CA ALA A 261 2.93 11.61 3.97
C ALA A 261 2.56 10.75 2.73
N PRO A 262 3.34 10.71 1.63
CA PRO A 262 3.08 9.82 0.49
C PRO A 262 3.03 8.34 0.86
N LEU A 263 4.03 7.84 1.62
CA LEU A 263 4.04 6.45 2.08
C LEU A 263 2.84 6.16 3.00
N THR A 264 2.48 7.11 3.87
CA THR A 264 1.29 6.97 4.72
C THR A 264 0.00 6.91 3.87
N GLY A 265 -0.05 7.56 2.71
CA GLY A 265 -1.11 7.39 1.71
C GLY A 265 -1.07 6.00 1.05
N HIS A 266 0.10 5.55 0.60
CA HIS A 266 0.32 4.26 -0.03
C HIS A 266 -0.08 3.06 0.85
N VAL A 267 0.10 3.16 2.17
CA VAL A 267 -0.35 2.13 3.12
C VAL A 267 -1.88 2.18 3.32
N LEU A 268 -2.49 3.36 3.49
CA LEU A 268 -3.96 3.47 3.58
C LEU A 268 -4.67 2.94 2.32
N ARG A 269 -4.11 3.18 1.13
CA ARG A 269 -4.57 2.58 -0.13
C ARG A 269 -4.60 1.05 -0.07
N ALA A 270 -3.60 0.40 0.51
CA ALA A 270 -3.59 -1.06 0.63
C ALA A 270 -4.61 -1.56 1.67
N MET A 271 -4.81 -0.83 2.77
CA MET A 271 -5.90 -1.11 3.72
C MET A 271 -7.28 -0.95 3.05
N ALA A 272 -7.44 0.05 2.16
CA ALA A 272 -8.67 0.22 1.38
C ALA A 272 -8.92 -0.96 0.43
N HIS A 273 -7.91 -1.38 -0.33
CA HIS A 273 -8.01 -2.56 -1.21
C HIS A 273 -8.36 -3.83 -0.39
N GLN A 274 -7.75 -4.00 0.79
CA GLN A 274 -8.09 -5.09 1.72
C GLN A 274 -9.53 -5.03 2.23
N ALA A 275 -10.05 -3.84 2.58
CA ALA A 275 -11.41 -3.68 3.08
C ALA A 275 -12.46 -3.97 1.99
N ILE A 276 -12.23 -3.51 0.75
CA ILE A 276 -13.11 -3.78 -0.41
C ILE A 276 -13.13 -5.28 -0.71
N ASP A 277 -11.96 -5.93 -0.82
CA ASP A 277 -11.84 -7.37 -1.10
C ASP A 277 -12.42 -8.27 0.02
N LEU A 278 -12.71 -7.70 1.20
CA LEU A 278 -13.39 -8.36 2.33
C LEU A 278 -14.88 -7.99 2.47
N GLY A 279 -15.45 -7.20 1.56
CA GLY A 279 -16.87 -6.83 1.59
C GLY A 279 -17.22 -5.66 2.51
N TYR A 280 -16.27 -4.79 2.84
CA TYR A 280 -16.48 -3.57 3.65
C TYR A 280 -16.31 -2.29 2.80
N PRO A 281 -17.23 -1.98 1.87
CA PRO A 281 -17.06 -0.90 0.90
C PRO A 281 -16.93 0.49 1.54
N GLU A 282 -17.73 0.82 2.55
CA GLU A 282 -17.69 2.12 3.24
C GLU A 282 -16.36 2.37 3.97
N GLU A 283 -15.82 1.36 4.64
CA GLU A 283 -14.49 1.45 5.28
C GLU A 283 -13.39 1.53 4.22
N GLY A 284 -13.52 0.78 3.12
CA GLY A 284 -12.65 0.88 1.96
C GLY A 284 -12.62 2.28 1.34
N LEU A 285 -13.80 2.89 1.16
CA LEU A 285 -13.94 4.27 0.69
C LEU A 285 -13.31 5.27 1.66
N ARG A 286 -13.62 5.18 2.95
CA ARG A 286 -13.04 6.06 3.98
C ARG A 286 -11.51 6.00 4.02
N LEU A 287 -10.94 4.79 3.90
CA LEU A 287 -9.49 4.58 3.83
C LEU A 287 -8.90 5.12 2.50
N ALA A 288 -9.61 4.97 1.39
CA ALA A 288 -9.17 5.46 0.09
C ALA A 288 -9.22 6.99 -0.01
N GLU A 289 -10.31 7.64 0.44
CA GLU A 289 -10.45 9.10 0.55
C GLU A 289 -9.33 9.67 1.43
N ALA A 290 -9.04 9.04 2.57
CA ALA A 290 -7.92 9.39 3.44
C ALA A 290 -6.53 9.17 2.79
N SER A 291 -6.39 8.20 1.86
CA SER A 291 -5.16 8.00 1.10
C SER A 291 -4.91 9.15 0.11
N VAL A 292 -5.94 9.64 -0.58
CA VAL A 292 -5.84 10.73 -1.57
C VAL A 292 -5.90 12.14 -0.97
N THR A 293 -5.93 12.26 0.36
CA THR A 293 -6.13 13.55 1.06
C THR A 293 -4.84 14.32 1.32
N GLY A 294 -4.86 15.63 1.04
CA GLY A 294 -3.87 16.58 1.53
C GLY A 294 -2.47 16.41 0.94
N THR A 295 -1.44 16.48 1.78
CA THR A 295 -0.04 16.29 1.39
C THR A 295 0.22 14.89 0.82
N ARG A 296 -0.41 13.85 1.39
CA ARG A 296 -0.24 12.44 1.01
C ARG A 296 -0.35 12.20 -0.50
N TYR A 297 -1.30 12.89 -1.14
CA TYR A 297 -1.47 12.84 -2.59
C TYR A 297 -0.67 13.94 -3.30
N ARG A 298 -0.68 15.19 -2.82
CA ARG A 298 -0.01 16.32 -3.51
C ARG A 298 1.51 16.20 -3.59
N THR A 299 2.17 15.51 -2.66
CA THR A 299 3.63 15.32 -2.67
C THR A 299 4.05 13.91 -3.09
N ALA A 300 3.10 13.06 -3.50
CA ALA A 300 3.39 11.77 -4.11
C ALA A 300 3.83 11.92 -5.58
N SER A 301 4.69 11.01 -6.03
CA SER A 301 5.15 10.97 -7.42
C SER A 301 4.00 10.57 -8.37
N PRO A 302 4.07 10.86 -9.69
CA PRO A 302 2.94 10.63 -10.60
C PRO A 302 2.43 9.19 -10.62
N ARG A 303 3.32 8.18 -10.65
CA ARG A 303 2.94 6.76 -10.59
C ARG A 303 2.31 6.38 -9.25
N GLU A 304 2.76 6.99 -8.16
CA GLU A 304 2.17 6.77 -6.83
C GLU A 304 0.78 7.40 -6.74
N ARG A 305 0.60 8.63 -7.22
CA ARG A 305 -0.71 9.29 -7.30
C ARG A 305 -1.71 8.47 -8.12
N ALA A 306 -1.31 7.95 -9.28
CA ALA A 306 -2.15 7.08 -10.10
C ALA A 306 -2.60 5.81 -9.35
N LEU A 307 -1.66 5.13 -8.68
CA LEU A 307 -1.91 3.94 -7.86
C LEU A 307 -2.86 4.24 -6.67
N LEU A 308 -2.70 5.38 -5.98
CA LEU A 308 -3.63 5.84 -4.95
C LEU A 308 -5.02 6.13 -5.55
N LYS A 309 -5.07 6.78 -6.71
CA LYS A 309 -6.32 7.27 -7.32
C LYS A 309 -7.18 6.17 -7.94
N VAL A 310 -6.58 5.15 -8.56
CA VAL A 310 -7.36 4.03 -9.13
C VAL A 310 -8.02 3.17 -8.06
N VAL A 311 -7.35 2.95 -6.92
CA VAL A 311 -7.96 2.23 -5.78
C VAL A 311 -9.08 3.07 -5.15
N HIS A 312 -8.95 4.40 -5.13
CA HIS A 312 -10.05 5.30 -4.77
C HIS A 312 -11.23 5.22 -5.77
N ALA A 313 -10.98 5.02 -7.06
CA ALA A 313 -12.05 4.74 -8.02
C ALA A 313 -12.74 3.38 -7.78
N LYS A 314 -11.98 2.31 -7.50
CA LYS A 314 -12.52 1.00 -7.08
C LYS A 314 -13.38 1.13 -5.82
N ALA A 315 -12.92 1.89 -4.82
CA ALA A 315 -13.65 2.14 -3.58
C ALA A 315 -14.98 2.90 -3.81
N LEU A 316 -14.95 3.95 -4.65
CA LEU A 316 -16.16 4.67 -5.05
C LEU A 316 -17.14 3.78 -5.82
N SER A 317 -16.65 2.87 -6.66
CA SER A 317 -17.49 1.90 -7.37
C SER A 317 -18.18 0.94 -6.41
N ALA A 318 -17.41 0.32 -5.51
CA ALA A 318 -17.93 -0.59 -4.47
C ALA A 318 -18.90 0.09 -3.49
N ALA A 319 -18.80 1.41 -3.30
CA ALA A 319 -19.75 2.23 -2.55
C ALA A 319 -20.89 2.82 -3.44
N HIS A 320 -21.14 2.23 -4.61
CA HIS A 320 -22.21 2.60 -5.55
C HIS A 320 -22.20 4.08 -6.03
N ARG A 321 -21.00 4.68 -6.17
CA ARG A 321 -20.78 6.05 -6.69
C ARG A 321 -20.09 6.04 -8.07
N PRO A 322 -20.68 5.44 -9.13
CA PRO A 322 -20.01 5.20 -10.41
C PRO A 322 -19.58 6.49 -11.15
N ALA A 323 -20.34 7.58 -11.05
CA ALA A 323 -19.97 8.87 -11.63
C ALA A 323 -18.77 9.53 -10.94
N ASP A 324 -18.50 9.18 -9.69
CA ASP A 324 -17.30 9.63 -8.97
C ASP A 324 -16.12 8.71 -9.29
N ALA A 325 -16.37 7.39 -9.37
CA ALA A 325 -15.39 6.40 -9.79
C ALA A 325 -14.83 6.72 -11.19
N ALA A 326 -15.68 7.00 -12.19
CA ALA A 326 -15.25 7.35 -13.54
C ALA A 326 -14.34 8.60 -13.58
N ARG A 327 -14.65 9.63 -12.77
CA ARG A 327 -13.79 10.83 -12.65
C ARG A 327 -12.45 10.50 -11.97
N ALA A 328 -12.44 9.59 -11.00
CA ALA A 328 -11.21 9.11 -10.38
C ALA A 328 -10.37 8.24 -11.33
N LEU A 329 -10.97 7.39 -12.17
CA LEU A 329 -10.25 6.62 -13.21
C LEU A 329 -9.50 7.55 -14.17
N LEU A 330 -10.20 8.53 -14.75
CA LEU A 330 -9.59 9.54 -15.65
C LEU A 330 -8.47 10.33 -14.97
N THR A 331 -8.60 10.61 -13.66
CA THR A 331 -7.53 11.25 -12.87
C THR A 331 -6.32 10.33 -12.71
N ALA A 332 -6.53 9.03 -12.50
CA ALA A 332 -5.45 8.04 -12.38
C ALA A 332 -4.70 7.82 -13.70
N GLU A 333 -5.41 7.84 -14.82
CA GLU A 333 -4.82 7.82 -16.17
C GLU A 333 -3.93 9.04 -16.41
N GLN A 334 -4.42 10.25 -16.06
CA GLN A 334 -3.66 11.50 -16.16
C GLN A 334 -2.41 11.51 -15.28
N ASP A 335 -2.52 11.02 -14.04
CA ASP A 335 -1.38 10.87 -13.13
C ASP A 335 -0.33 9.88 -13.67
N LEU A 336 -0.74 8.76 -14.28
CA LEU A 336 0.19 7.79 -14.84
C LEU A 336 0.85 8.31 -16.13
N ALA A 337 0.10 9.03 -16.98
CA ALA A 337 0.62 9.68 -18.18
C ALA A 337 1.62 10.81 -17.85
N ALA A 338 1.54 11.39 -16.65
CA ALA A 338 2.50 12.36 -16.15
C ALA A 338 3.78 11.73 -15.54
N ALA A 339 3.88 10.39 -15.48
CA ALA A 339 5.09 9.71 -15.01
C ALA A 339 6.13 9.61 -16.14
N SER A 340 7.39 9.94 -15.85
CA SER A 340 8.48 9.91 -16.84
C SER A 340 9.80 9.45 -16.23
N ALA A 341 10.75 9.01 -17.07
CA ALA A 341 12.07 8.56 -16.62
C ALA A 341 12.93 9.68 -15.98
N GLN A 342 12.52 10.94 -16.13
CA GLN A 342 13.17 12.12 -15.56
C GLN A 342 12.65 12.46 -14.15
N ILE A 343 11.59 11.81 -13.67
CA ILE A 343 11.01 12.03 -12.35
C ILE A 343 11.43 10.86 -11.43
N PRO A 344 12.25 11.09 -10.39
CA PRO A 344 12.56 10.06 -9.40
C PRO A 344 11.29 9.53 -8.73
N GLU A 345 11.14 8.21 -8.71
CA GLU A 345 9.91 7.52 -8.35
C GLU A 345 10.26 6.44 -7.30
N PRO A 346 9.58 6.36 -6.13
CA PRO A 346 10.03 5.50 -5.04
C PRO A 346 9.89 4.02 -5.40
N ALA A 347 10.85 3.20 -4.97
CA ALA A 347 10.94 1.79 -5.36
C ALA A 347 9.64 0.99 -5.09
N ARG A 348 8.88 1.39 -4.05
CA ARG A 348 7.58 0.81 -3.68
C ARG A 348 6.50 0.85 -4.78
N VAL A 349 6.65 1.65 -5.84
CA VAL A 349 5.70 1.73 -6.97
C VAL A 349 6.20 1.10 -8.29
N PHE A 350 7.35 0.41 -8.29
CA PHE A 350 7.94 -0.16 -9.53
C PHE A 350 6.99 -1.08 -10.34
N PHE A 351 6.03 -1.72 -9.66
CA PHE A 351 5.07 -2.66 -10.27
C PHE A 351 3.87 -1.98 -10.95
N PHE A 352 3.71 -0.66 -10.80
CA PHE A 352 2.55 0.06 -11.29
C PHE A 352 2.78 0.66 -12.68
N SER A 353 2.28 -0.05 -13.69
CA SER A 353 2.30 0.35 -15.10
C SER A 353 0.88 0.42 -15.66
N GLU A 354 0.74 0.74 -16.96
CA GLU A 354 -0.52 0.70 -17.70
C GLU A 354 -1.29 -0.62 -17.47
N ALA A 355 -0.59 -1.76 -17.39
CA ALA A 355 -1.20 -3.04 -17.09
C ALA A 355 -1.80 -3.12 -15.68
N SER A 356 -1.14 -2.52 -14.69
CA SER A 356 -1.62 -2.50 -13.30
C SER A 356 -2.74 -1.47 -13.09
N LEU A 357 -2.73 -0.36 -13.84
CA LEU A 357 -3.86 0.55 -13.93
C LEU A 357 -5.08 -0.17 -14.53
N ALA A 358 -4.94 -0.79 -15.69
CA ALA A 358 -6.03 -1.51 -16.37
C ALA A 358 -6.65 -2.64 -15.52
N HIS A 359 -5.87 -3.34 -14.68
CA HIS A 359 -6.40 -4.34 -13.74
C HIS A 359 -7.33 -3.72 -12.68
N GLU A 360 -6.93 -2.60 -12.07
CA GLU A 360 -7.71 -1.93 -11.03
C GLU A 360 -8.93 -1.20 -11.65
N THR A 361 -8.78 -0.63 -12.85
CA THR A 361 -9.89 -0.12 -13.69
C THR A 361 -10.91 -1.21 -13.99
N ALA A 362 -10.46 -2.40 -14.40
CA ALA A 362 -11.36 -3.53 -14.68
C ALA A 362 -12.13 -4.00 -13.44
N CYS A 363 -11.48 -4.03 -12.27
CA CYS A 363 -12.16 -4.28 -11.00
C CYS A 363 -13.24 -3.21 -10.73
N ALA A 364 -12.90 -1.92 -10.87
CA ALA A 364 -13.86 -0.84 -10.67
C ALA A 364 -15.06 -0.89 -11.63
N LEU A 365 -14.87 -1.29 -12.88
CA LEU A 365 -15.95 -1.46 -13.86
C LEU A 365 -16.83 -2.67 -13.56
N ARG A 366 -16.23 -3.82 -13.20
CA ARG A 366 -16.95 -5.01 -12.74
C ARG A 366 -17.82 -4.69 -11.52
N ASP A 367 -17.26 -3.99 -10.55
CA ASP A 367 -17.94 -3.63 -9.30
C ASP A 367 -19.07 -2.60 -9.53
N ALA A 368 -19.08 -1.92 -10.69
CA ALA A 368 -20.19 -1.07 -11.17
C ALA A 368 -21.21 -1.81 -12.05
N GLY A 369 -20.97 -3.08 -12.39
CA GLY A 369 -21.80 -3.88 -13.30
C GLY A 369 -21.47 -3.74 -14.80
N ASP A 370 -20.45 -2.95 -15.19
CA ASP A 370 -19.95 -2.90 -16.57
C ASP A 370 -18.99 -4.06 -16.84
N LEU A 371 -19.57 -5.25 -17.01
CA LEU A 371 -18.83 -6.47 -17.33
C LEU A 371 -18.08 -6.38 -18.67
N SER A 372 -18.63 -5.65 -19.65
CA SER A 372 -18.02 -5.49 -20.97
C SER A 372 -16.77 -4.60 -20.93
N GLY A 373 -16.85 -3.45 -20.23
CA GLY A 373 -15.69 -2.61 -19.96
C GLY A 373 -14.65 -3.32 -19.06
N ALA A 374 -15.11 -4.09 -18.07
CA ALA A 374 -14.24 -4.89 -17.21
C ALA A 374 -13.44 -5.95 -17.99
N ALA A 375 -14.09 -6.71 -18.88
CA ALA A 375 -13.43 -7.69 -19.73
C ALA A 375 -12.35 -7.03 -20.62
N ALA A 376 -12.70 -5.96 -21.33
CA ALA A 376 -11.77 -5.24 -22.20
C ALA A 376 -10.55 -4.68 -21.45
N GLN A 377 -10.74 -4.21 -20.21
CA GLN A 377 -9.66 -3.70 -19.35
C GLN A 377 -8.82 -4.81 -18.72
N PHE A 378 -9.41 -5.94 -18.32
CA PHE A 378 -8.64 -7.11 -17.90
C PHE A 378 -7.81 -7.68 -19.06
N GLU A 379 -8.35 -7.77 -20.27
CA GLU A 379 -7.58 -8.14 -21.47
C GLU A 379 -6.43 -7.16 -21.75
N LEU A 380 -6.66 -5.84 -21.60
CA LEU A 380 -5.60 -4.84 -21.73
C LEU A 380 -4.49 -5.08 -20.69
N SER A 381 -4.86 -5.38 -19.44
CA SER A 381 -3.91 -5.79 -18.40
C SER A 381 -3.14 -7.07 -18.76
N VAL A 382 -3.78 -8.07 -19.37
CA VAL A 382 -3.12 -9.30 -19.83
C VAL A 382 -2.12 -8.98 -20.96
N ARG A 383 -2.54 -8.24 -21.99
CA ARG A 383 -1.71 -7.87 -23.15
C ARG A 383 -0.51 -6.99 -22.79
N LYS A 384 -0.63 -6.13 -21.77
CA LYS A 384 0.40 -5.16 -21.37
C LYS A 384 1.35 -5.65 -20.27
N ARG A 385 1.12 -6.84 -19.67
CA ARG A 385 1.89 -7.32 -18.52
C ARG A 385 2.97 -8.33 -18.91
N GLU A 386 4.21 -8.08 -18.49
CA GLU A 386 5.31 -9.03 -18.57
C GLU A 386 5.04 -10.26 -17.67
N ALA A 387 4.43 -11.29 -18.23
CA ALA A 387 3.93 -12.45 -17.49
C ALA A 387 5.02 -13.24 -16.72
N THR A 388 6.29 -13.17 -17.14
CA THR A 388 7.44 -13.82 -16.49
C THR A 388 8.00 -13.02 -15.30
N ALA A 389 7.83 -11.70 -15.30
CA ALA A 389 8.23 -10.83 -14.20
C ALA A 389 7.13 -10.69 -13.14
N PHE A 390 5.86 -10.70 -13.56
CA PHE A 390 4.68 -10.45 -12.72
C PHE A 390 3.72 -11.65 -12.68
N THR A 391 4.25 -12.87 -12.65
CA THR A 391 3.49 -14.13 -12.83
C THR A 391 2.31 -14.28 -11.86
N ARG A 392 2.50 -13.98 -10.56
CA ARG A 392 1.42 -14.00 -9.56
C ARG A 392 0.27 -13.07 -9.94
N THR A 393 0.59 -11.84 -10.31
CA THR A 393 -0.41 -10.81 -10.66
C THR A 393 -1.07 -11.09 -12.03
N HIS A 394 -0.32 -11.68 -12.97
CA HIS A 394 -0.85 -12.15 -14.26
C HIS A 394 -1.88 -13.28 -14.08
N ALA A 395 -1.56 -14.31 -13.27
CA ALA A 395 -2.46 -15.42 -12.97
C ALA A 395 -3.78 -14.97 -12.32
N VAL A 396 -3.71 -14.02 -11.37
CA VAL A 396 -4.92 -13.43 -10.75
C VAL A 396 -5.73 -12.60 -11.75
N THR A 397 -5.07 -11.88 -12.68
CA THR A 397 -5.76 -11.12 -13.74
C THR A 397 -6.54 -12.04 -14.69
N LEU A 398 -5.95 -13.16 -15.12
CA LEU A 398 -6.64 -14.18 -15.91
C LEU A 398 -7.81 -14.81 -15.13
N GLY A 399 -7.62 -15.05 -13.83
CA GLY A 399 -8.68 -15.52 -12.93
C GLY A 399 -9.93 -14.63 -12.93
N TYR A 400 -9.74 -13.32 -12.78
CA TYR A 400 -10.83 -12.35 -12.77
C TYR A 400 -11.43 -12.11 -14.17
N LEU A 401 -10.63 -12.19 -15.24
CA LEU A 401 -11.13 -12.13 -16.61
C LEU A 401 -12.09 -13.30 -16.90
N GLY A 402 -11.71 -14.54 -16.54
CA GLY A 402 -12.58 -15.70 -16.70
C GLY A 402 -13.86 -15.63 -15.86
N ALA A 403 -13.80 -15.02 -14.66
CA ALA A 403 -15.00 -14.76 -13.86
C ALA A 403 -15.96 -13.79 -14.57
N VAL A 404 -15.45 -12.66 -15.08
CA VAL A 404 -16.28 -11.70 -15.85
C VAL A 404 -16.86 -12.34 -17.11
N GLN A 405 -16.10 -13.18 -17.82
CA GLN A 405 -16.59 -13.92 -18.99
C GLN A 405 -17.72 -14.90 -18.62
N ALA A 406 -17.61 -15.59 -17.49
CA ALA A 406 -18.66 -16.45 -16.96
C ALA A 406 -19.91 -15.65 -16.53
N ASP A 407 -19.74 -14.49 -15.90
CA ASP A 407 -20.83 -13.58 -15.52
C ASP A 407 -21.55 -12.98 -16.76
N GLN A 408 -20.84 -12.85 -17.88
CA GLN A 408 -21.40 -12.51 -19.21
C GLN A 408 -22.10 -13.70 -19.89
N GLY A 409 -22.00 -14.91 -19.34
CA GLY A 409 -22.57 -16.15 -19.89
C GLY A 409 -21.66 -16.92 -20.85
N ASP A 410 -20.46 -16.43 -21.17
CA ASP A 410 -19.51 -17.09 -22.07
C ASP A 410 -18.61 -18.08 -21.30
N LEU A 411 -19.25 -19.17 -20.84
CA LEU A 411 -18.59 -20.19 -20.03
C LEU A 411 -17.48 -20.94 -20.78
N GLU A 412 -17.53 -21.06 -22.11
CA GLU A 412 -16.49 -21.75 -22.87
C GLU A 412 -15.22 -20.88 -22.98
N LEU A 413 -15.37 -19.57 -23.22
CA LEU A 413 -14.28 -18.62 -23.15
C LEU A 413 -13.70 -18.52 -21.73
N ALA A 414 -14.56 -18.49 -20.71
CA ALA A 414 -14.13 -18.50 -19.31
C ALA A 414 -13.27 -19.75 -18.98
N CYS A 415 -13.66 -20.94 -19.44
CA CYS A 415 -12.87 -22.17 -19.27
C CYS A 415 -11.47 -22.06 -19.91
N ALA A 416 -11.35 -21.49 -21.11
CA ALA A 416 -10.07 -21.30 -21.78
C ALA A 416 -9.17 -20.30 -21.03
N THR A 417 -9.73 -19.18 -20.56
CA THR A 417 -9.03 -18.17 -19.76
C THR A 417 -8.58 -18.74 -18.40
N TRP A 418 -9.45 -19.51 -17.72
CA TRP A 418 -9.13 -20.15 -16.45
C TRP A 418 -8.09 -21.27 -16.59
N SER A 419 -8.08 -22.03 -17.69
CA SER A 419 -7.02 -23.02 -17.97
C SER A 419 -5.65 -22.34 -18.09
N SER A 420 -5.62 -21.18 -18.76
CA SER A 420 -4.44 -20.31 -18.83
C SER A 420 -4.06 -19.77 -17.43
N ALA A 421 -5.04 -19.40 -16.60
CA ALA A 421 -4.83 -18.96 -15.23
C ALA A 421 -4.18 -20.05 -14.36
N LEU A 422 -4.76 -21.26 -14.30
CA LEU A 422 -4.24 -22.40 -13.53
C LEU A 422 -2.85 -22.84 -13.99
N THR A 423 -2.53 -22.65 -15.28
CA THR A 423 -1.18 -22.85 -15.82
C THR A 423 -0.21 -21.78 -15.30
N ALA A 424 -0.62 -20.51 -15.28
CA ALA A 424 0.18 -19.41 -14.71
C ALA A 424 0.31 -19.44 -13.18
N MET A 425 -0.53 -20.20 -12.46
CA MET A 425 -0.43 -20.39 -11.01
C MET A 425 0.64 -21.41 -10.58
N GLN A 426 1.23 -22.16 -11.51
CA GLN A 426 2.21 -23.20 -11.16
C GLN A 426 3.47 -22.58 -10.52
N GLY A 427 3.80 -23.03 -9.31
CA GLY A 427 4.90 -22.49 -8.49
C GLY A 427 4.59 -21.17 -7.76
N VAL A 428 3.38 -20.61 -7.90
CA VAL A 428 2.96 -19.37 -7.20
C VAL A 428 2.35 -19.69 -5.83
N GLN A 429 2.94 -19.13 -4.77
CA GLN A 429 2.46 -19.26 -3.39
C GLN A 429 1.62 -18.05 -3.00
N SER A 430 0.38 -17.98 -3.51
CA SER A 430 -0.59 -16.91 -3.22
C SER A 430 -1.92 -17.48 -2.69
N GLY A 431 -2.51 -16.79 -1.72
CA GLY A 431 -3.88 -17.02 -1.26
C GLY A 431 -4.92 -16.49 -2.24
N ARG A 432 -4.61 -15.42 -2.98
CA ARG A 432 -5.46 -14.91 -4.07
C ARG A 432 -5.54 -15.89 -5.25
N THR A 433 -4.47 -16.62 -5.59
CA THR A 433 -4.56 -17.69 -6.61
C THR A 433 -5.38 -18.89 -6.10
N ARG A 434 -5.25 -19.26 -4.81
CA ARG A 434 -6.15 -20.25 -4.17
C ARG A 434 -7.60 -19.78 -4.09
N ASN A 435 -7.87 -18.47 -4.05
CA ASN A 435 -9.23 -17.94 -4.17
C ASN A 435 -9.76 -18.12 -5.59
N VAL A 436 -9.03 -17.70 -6.62
CA VAL A 436 -9.44 -17.92 -8.03
C VAL A 436 -9.77 -19.39 -8.30
N ALA A 437 -8.97 -20.33 -7.82
CA ALA A 437 -9.27 -21.77 -7.97
C ALA A 437 -10.58 -22.19 -7.26
N ARG A 438 -10.93 -21.56 -6.13
CA ARG A 438 -12.24 -21.76 -5.47
C ARG A 438 -13.37 -21.08 -6.25
N ASP A 439 -13.12 -19.93 -6.83
CA ASP A 439 -14.11 -19.17 -7.60
C ASP A 439 -14.47 -19.93 -8.89
N ILE A 440 -13.48 -20.54 -9.56
CA ILE A 440 -13.67 -21.52 -10.65
C ILE A 440 -14.54 -22.70 -10.19
N ARG A 441 -14.25 -23.29 -9.02
CA ARG A 441 -15.07 -24.39 -8.45
C ARG A 441 -16.51 -23.96 -8.17
N ASN A 442 -16.72 -22.74 -7.69
CA ASN A 442 -18.05 -22.20 -7.40
C ASN A 442 -18.84 -21.94 -8.68
N ALA A 443 -18.22 -21.34 -9.70
CA ALA A 443 -18.85 -21.05 -10.99
C ALA A 443 -19.16 -22.33 -11.80
N THR A 444 -18.34 -23.38 -11.69
CA THR A 444 -18.55 -24.65 -12.40
C THR A 444 -19.51 -25.61 -11.70
N ALA A 445 -19.68 -25.53 -10.38
CA ALA A 445 -20.52 -26.47 -9.62
C ALA A 445 -22.00 -26.57 -10.10
N PRO A 446 -22.72 -25.49 -10.46
CA PRO A 446 -24.06 -25.56 -11.04
C PRO A 446 -24.13 -26.33 -12.36
N HIS A 447 -23.00 -26.45 -13.06
CA HIS A 447 -22.87 -27.07 -14.38
C HIS A 447 -22.17 -28.44 -14.34
N SER A 448 -22.02 -29.05 -13.16
CA SER A 448 -21.36 -30.35 -12.96
C SER A 448 -22.00 -31.55 -13.67
N ASN A 449 -23.26 -31.41 -14.13
CA ASN A 449 -23.95 -32.39 -14.99
C ASN A 449 -23.96 -31.97 -16.48
N SER A 450 -23.16 -30.96 -16.88
CA SER A 450 -23.10 -30.49 -18.25
C SER A 450 -22.37 -31.49 -19.16
N THR A 451 -22.85 -31.60 -20.40
CA THR A 451 -22.15 -32.33 -21.48
C THR A 451 -20.94 -31.57 -22.03
N THR A 452 -20.76 -30.28 -21.69
CA THR A 452 -19.61 -29.48 -22.11
C THR A 452 -18.37 -29.89 -21.33
N ALA A 453 -17.55 -30.78 -21.92
CA ALA A 453 -16.38 -31.38 -21.28
C ALA A 453 -15.40 -30.36 -20.66
N ALA A 454 -15.24 -29.18 -21.26
CA ALA A 454 -14.37 -28.12 -20.76
C ALA A 454 -14.75 -27.62 -19.35
N ILE A 455 -16.06 -27.56 -19.04
CA ILE A 455 -16.57 -27.09 -17.74
C ILE A 455 -16.21 -28.08 -16.63
N ASN A 456 -16.40 -29.38 -16.89
CA ASN A 456 -16.05 -30.44 -15.94
C ASN A 456 -14.52 -30.51 -15.77
N GLN A 457 -13.77 -30.44 -16.88
CA GLN A 457 -12.30 -30.45 -16.87
C GLN A 457 -11.72 -29.28 -16.04
N ILE A 458 -12.19 -28.04 -16.22
CA ILE A 458 -11.64 -26.90 -15.48
C ILE A 458 -12.03 -26.95 -14.00
N GLY A 459 -13.23 -27.47 -13.68
CA GLY A 459 -13.66 -27.75 -12.31
C GLY A 459 -12.77 -28.79 -11.62
N ASP A 460 -12.33 -29.83 -12.32
CA ASP A 460 -11.43 -30.85 -11.77
C ASP A 460 -9.98 -30.35 -11.66
N GLN A 461 -9.47 -29.62 -12.66
CA GLN A 461 -8.15 -28.98 -12.59
C GLN A 461 -8.06 -28.01 -11.40
N ALA A 462 -9.11 -27.23 -11.15
CA ALA A 462 -9.17 -26.34 -9.99
C ALA A 462 -9.21 -27.11 -8.65
N ALA A 463 -9.92 -28.24 -8.58
CA ALA A 463 -9.91 -29.11 -7.40
C ALA A 463 -8.52 -29.73 -7.14
N GLN A 464 -7.84 -30.19 -8.20
CA GLN A 464 -6.48 -30.74 -8.12
C GLN A 464 -5.48 -29.66 -7.65
N TYR A 465 -5.57 -28.44 -8.17
CA TYR A 465 -4.75 -27.32 -7.71
C TYR A 465 -4.99 -27.01 -6.22
N LEU A 466 -6.24 -26.96 -5.78
CA LEU A 466 -6.58 -26.73 -4.37
C LEU A 466 -6.06 -27.84 -3.45
N ALA A 467 -6.21 -29.11 -3.85
CA ALA A 467 -5.70 -30.26 -3.08
C ALA A 467 -4.16 -30.25 -2.96
N ALA A 468 -3.45 -29.89 -4.03
CA ALA A 468 -1.99 -29.77 -4.03
C ALA A 468 -1.46 -28.57 -3.18
N HIS A 469 -2.32 -27.62 -2.82
CA HIS A 469 -1.98 -26.42 -2.04
C HIS A 469 -2.79 -26.28 -0.74
N ALA A 470 -3.24 -27.42 -0.18
CA ALA A 470 -3.97 -27.48 1.08
C ALA A 470 -3.01 -27.42 2.28
N THR A 471 -2.59 -26.20 2.67
CA THR A 471 -1.71 -25.90 3.82
C THR A 471 -2.13 -24.63 4.54
#